data_AF-A0A1Y4WES8-F1
#
_entry.id   AF-A0A1Y4WES8-F1
#
_cell.length_a   1.000
_cell.length_b   1.000
_cell.length_c   1.000
_cell.angle_alpha   90.00
_cell.angle_beta   90.00
_cell.angle_gamma   90.00
#
_symmetry.space_group_name_H-M   'P 1'
#
loop_
_entity.id
_entity.type
_entity.pdbx_description
1 polymer ?
#
loop_
_entity_poly.entity_id
_entity_poly.type
_entity_poly.pdbx_seq_one_letter_code
_entity_poly.pdbx_strand_id
1 'polypeptide(L)'
;MLRWRRVEISGGALLMLAALYYLDGQGVLPLALLACALHEAGHWLAIRALGGRITALRLTCVGAEMRLSARYPLGYAGQCIAALAGPCANLAAAWAAARTGTEWGYCFAGLNLALGAFNLLPAAQLDGGRVLWCALALLAGRARADRFVPALSAALAAGLVCGALTLVWQGRGNLSLLLTALWLLAAPAAGNMRMERLG
;
A
#
# COMPACT_ATOMS: atom_id res chain seq x y z
N MET A 1 -1.65 -20.21 -10.22
CA MET A 1 -0.96 -18.89 -10.29
C MET A 1 -0.58 -18.65 -11.74
N LEU A 2 -0.89 -17.48 -12.28
CA LEU A 2 -0.51 -17.10 -13.66
C LEU A 2 0.80 -16.31 -13.58
N ARG A 3 1.80 -16.73 -14.34
CA ARG A 3 3.14 -16.10 -14.33
C ARG A 3 3.50 -15.65 -15.73
N TRP A 4 3.69 -14.34 -15.90
CA TRP A 4 4.10 -13.74 -17.16
C TRP A 4 5.36 -12.91 -16.96
N ARG A 5 6.51 -13.45 -17.40
CA ARG A 5 7.84 -12.85 -17.22
C ARG A 5 8.13 -12.51 -15.74
N ARG A 6 8.03 -11.23 -15.36
CA ARG A 6 8.27 -10.71 -14.01
C ARG A 6 6.97 -10.39 -13.25
N VAL A 7 5.81 -10.62 -13.86
CA VAL A 7 4.50 -10.37 -13.26
C VAL A 7 3.86 -11.69 -12.86
N GLU A 8 3.45 -11.80 -11.60
CA GLU A 8 2.77 -12.96 -11.03
C GLU A 8 1.39 -12.55 -10.53
N ILE A 9 0.34 -13.20 -11.02
CA ILE A 9 -1.03 -12.93 -10.61
C ILE A 9 -1.58 -14.15 -9.87
N SER A 10 -2.02 -13.94 -8.63
CA SER A 10 -2.63 -14.99 -7.84
C SER A 10 -4.05 -15.29 -8.34
N GLY A 11 -4.51 -16.54 -8.18
CA GLY A 11 -5.90 -16.89 -8.52
C GLY A 11 -6.91 -16.10 -7.69
N GLY A 12 -6.58 -15.83 -6.41
CA GLY A 12 -7.39 -14.99 -5.54
C GLY A 12 -7.49 -13.54 -6.02
N ALA A 13 -6.43 -12.98 -6.62
CA ALA A 13 -6.47 -11.65 -7.20
C ALA A 13 -7.47 -11.58 -8.37
N LEU A 14 -7.47 -12.60 -9.23
CA LEU A 14 -8.40 -12.68 -10.36
C LEU A 14 -9.84 -12.86 -9.91
N LEU A 15 -10.09 -13.72 -8.92
CA LEU A 15 -11.42 -13.93 -8.36
C LEU A 15 -11.94 -12.66 -7.68
N MET A 16 -11.10 -11.98 -6.90
CA MET A 16 -11.45 -10.71 -6.27
C MET A 16 -11.76 -9.65 -7.33
N LEU A 17 -10.90 -9.52 -8.36
CA LEU A 17 -11.11 -8.56 -9.44
C LEU A 17 -12.41 -8.83 -10.21
N ALA A 18 -12.70 -10.09 -10.51
CA ALA A 18 -13.94 -10.50 -11.16
C ALA A 18 -15.16 -10.19 -10.29
N ALA A 19 -15.09 -10.45 -8.98
CA ALA A 19 -16.16 -10.13 -8.05
C ALA A 19 -16.39 -8.61 -7.93
N LEU A 20 -15.32 -7.81 -7.80
CA LEU A 20 -15.41 -6.35 -7.77
C LEU A 20 -15.97 -5.81 -9.08
N TYR A 21 -15.58 -6.36 -10.23
CA TYR A 21 -16.09 -5.95 -11.54
C TYR A 21 -17.58 -6.27 -11.67
N TYR A 22 -18.00 -7.47 -11.24
CA TYR A 22 -19.41 -7.86 -11.25
C TYR A 22 -20.28 -6.98 -10.34
N LEU A 23 -19.74 -6.54 -9.20
CA LEU A 23 -20.43 -5.65 -8.25
C LEU A 23 -20.35 -4.17 -8.63
N ASP A 24 -19.49 -3.78 -9.58
CA ASP A 24 -19.29 -2.39 -10.01
C ASP A 24 -20.39 -1.93 -10.97
N GLY A 25 -21.54 -1.54 -10.42
CA GLY A 25 -22.64 -0.96 -11.19
C GLY A 25 -22.37 0.47 -11.70
N GLN A 26 -21.29 1.11 -11.25
CA GLN A 26 -21.02 2.53 -11.53
C GLN A 26 -19.77 2.76 -12.39
N GLY A 27 -19.01 1.72 -12.75
CA GLY A 27 -17.79 1.86 -13.55
C GLY A 27 -16.64 2.54 -12.81
N VAL A 28 -16.62 2.46 -11.48
CA VAL A 28 -15.58 3.07 -10.62
C VAL A 28 -14.31 2.20 -10.58
N LEU A 29 -14.44 0.89 -10.78
CA LEU A 29 -13.33 -0.06 -10.66
C LEU A 29 -12.17 0.25 -11.64
N PRO A 30 -12.39 0.56 -12.94
CA PRO A 30 -11.30 0.92 -13.84
C PRO A 30 -10.51 2.14 -13.35
N LEU A 31 -11.18 3.13 -12.76
CA LEU A 31 -10.54 4.31 -12.19
C LEU A 31 -9.73 3.96 -10.94
N ALA A 32 -10.25 3.09 -10.07
CA ALA A 32 -9.52 2.60 -8.89
C ALA A 32 -8.27 1.80 -9.30
N LEU A 33 -8.39 0.92 -10.30
CA LEU A 33 -7.25 0.18 -10.84
C LEU A 33 -6.21 1.09 -11.47
N LEU A 34 -6.64 2.14 -12.17
CA LEU A 34 -5.73 3.16 -12.72
C LEU A 34 -5.00 3.91 -11.60
N ALA A 35 -5.68 4.28 -10.52
CA ALA A 35 -5.05 4.91 -9.35
C ALA A 35 -4.01 4.00 -8.72
N CYS A 36 -4.34 2.71 -8.51
CA CYS A 36 -3.37 1.71 -8.04
C CYS A 36 -2.18 1.55 -9.01
N ALA A 37 -2.42 1.54 -10.32
CA ALA A 37 -1.36 1.43 -11.31
C ALA A 37 -0.42 2.65 -11.30
N LEU A 38 -0.96 3.87 -11.15
CA LEU A 38 -0.16 5.10 -11.01
C LEU A 38 0.66 5.10 -9.72
N HIS A 39 0.05 4.66 -8.61
CA HIS A 39 0.72 4.50 -7.33
C HIS A 39 1.94 3.56 -7.44
N GLU A 40 1.73 2.35 -7.96
CA GLU A 40 2.80 1.38 -8.17
C GLU A 40 3.83 1.89 -9.20
N ALA A 41 3.40 2.58 -10.26
CA ALA A 41 4.32 3.19 -11.20
C ALA A 41 5.24 4.23 -10.53
N GLY A 42 4.72 4.99 -9.56
CA GLY A 42 5.51 5.92 -8.74
C GLY A 42 6.65 5.23 -8.01
N HIS A 43 6.35 4.16 -7.27
CA HIS A 43 7.38 3.33 -6.62
C HIS A 43 8.37 2.76 -7.62
N TRP A 44 7.87 2.20 -8.72
CA TRP A 44 8.71 1.57 -9.75
C TRP A 44 9.71 2.57 -10.35
N LEU A 45 9.23 3.76 -10.72
CA LEU A 45 10.07 4.83 -11.26
C LEU A 45 11.13 5.29 -10.27
N ALA A 46 10.75 5.53 -9.01
CA ALA A 46 11.69 5.96 -7.98
C ALA A 46 12.77 4.90 -7.70
N ILE A 47 12.38 3.62 -7.61
CA ILE A 47 13.34 2.52 -7.43
C ILE A 47 14.34 2.49 -8.60
N ARG A 48 13.86 2.63 -9.84
CA ARG A 48 14.71 2.64 -11.04
C ARG A 48 15.64 3.85 -11.07
N ALA A 49 15.15 5.04 -10.70
CA ALA A 49 15.92 6.27 -10.65
C ALA A 49 17.04 6.21 -9.59
N LEU A 50 16.79 5.53 -8.47
CA LEU A 50 17.76 5.31 -7.39
C LEU A 50 18.74 4.15 -7.66
N GLY A 51 18.74 3.57 -8.88
CA GLY A 51 19.63 2.48 -9.26
C GLY A 51 19.18 1.08 -8.80
N GLY A 52 18.03 0.97 -8.13
CA GLY A 52 17.44 -0.30 -7.74
C GLY A 52 16.91 -1.10 -8.93
N ARG A 53 16.80 -2.42 -8.75
CA ARG A 53 16.22 -3.33 -9.75
C ARG A 53 15.06 -4.13 -9.17
N ILE A 54 13.99 -4.23 -9.94
CA ILE A 54 12.78 -4.98 -9.56
C ILE A 54 12.83 -6.35 -10.24
N THR A 55 12.72 -7.41 -9.44
CA THR A 55 12.82 -8.81 -9.88
C THR A 55 11.46 -9.40 -10.20
N ALA A 56 10.44 -9.06 -9.41
CA ALA A 56 9.08 -9.50 -9.63
C ALA A 56 8.05 -8.47 -9.10
N LEU A 57 6.90 -8.41 -9.77
CA LEU A 57 5.68 -7.75 -9.32
C LEU A 57 4.62 -8.83 -9.11
N ARG A 58 4.11 -8.98 -7.88
CA ARG A 58 3.13 -10.01 -7.55
C ARG A 58 1.81 -9.37 -7.14
N LEU A 59 0.78 -9.59 -7.94
CA LEU A 59 -0.58 -9.17 -7.66
C LEU A 59 -1.29 -10.24 -6.84
N THR A 60 -1.69 -9.88 -5.63
CA THR A 60 -2.41 -10.73 -4.68
C THR A 60 -3.85 -10.22 -4.49
N CYS A 61 -4.67 -10.96 -3.73
CA CYS A 61 -6.02 -10.49 -3.39
C CYS A 61 -6.02 -9.27 -2.46
N VAL A 62 -4.90 -8.99 -1.82
CA VAL A 62 -4.74 -7.93 -0.81
C VAL A 62 -4.08 -6.68 -1.41
N GLY A 63 -3.27 -6.85 -2.46
CA GLY A 63 -2.54 -5.75 -3.08
C GLY A 63 -1.43 -6.22 -4.00
N ALA A 64 -0.62 -5.26 -4.46
CA ALA A 64 0.56 -5.51 -5.28
C ALA A 64 1.82 -5.55 -4.40
N GLU A 65 2.65 -6.57 -4.60
CA GLU A 65 3.95 -6.70 -3.94
C GLU A 65 5.06 -6.52 -4.97
N MET A 66 5.92 -5.51 -4.79
CA MET A 66 7.14 -5.35 -5.55
C MET A 66 8.35 -5.95 -4.85
N ARG A 67 9.02 -6.90 -5.51
CA ARG A 67 10.26 -7.52 -5.02
C ARG A 67 11.47 -6.82 -5.61
N LEU A 68 12.28 -6.27 -4.72
CA LEU A 68 13.58 -5.68 -5.05
C LEU A 68 14.66 -6.76 -5.21
N SER A 69 15.66 -6.48 -6.05
CA SER A 69 16.82 -7.35 -6.21
C SER A 69 17.80 -7.15 -5.07
N ALA A 70 18.14 -8.25 -4.37
CA ALA A 70 19.19 -8.23 -3.34
C ALA A 70 20.57 -7.82 -3.88
N ARG A 71 20.81 -7.95 -5.20
CA ARG A 71 22.07 -7.53 -5.84
C ARG A 71 22.23 -6.01 -5.97
N TYR A 72 21.13 -5.26 -5.89
CA TYR A 72 21.11 -3.81 -6.03
C TYR A 72 20.24 -3.21 -4.90
N PRO A 73 20.70 -3.32 -3.64
CA PRO A 73 19.92 -2.85 -2.50
C PRO A 73 19.85 -1.32 -2.47
N LEU A 74 18.72 -0.81 -1.99
CA LEU A 74 18.56 0.63 -1.72
C LEU A 74 18.91 0.89 -0.25
N GLY A 75 19.72 1.91 0.01
CA GLY A 75 19.94 2.42 1.37
C GLY A 75 18.65 3.01 1.96
N TYR A 76 18.59 3.19 3.28
CA TYR A 76 17.37 3.63 3.98
C TYR A 76 16.76 4.92 3.42
N ALA A 77 17.58 5.92 3.06
CA ALA A 77 17.10 7.15 2.45
C ALA A 77 16.45 6.89 1.07
N GLY A 78 17.06 6.03 0.25
CA GLY A 78 16.49 5.61 -1.02
C GLY A 78 15.18 4.83 -0.84
N GLN A 79 15.07 4.04 0.22
CA GLN A 79 13.83 3.34 0.56
C GLN A 79 12.73 4.29 1.04
N CYS A 80 13.05 5.32 1.83
CA CYS A 80 12.10 6.40 2.17
C CYS A 80 11.56 7.05 0.90
N ILE A 81 12.45 7.48 -0.01
CA ILE A 81 12.06 8.15 -1.26
C ILE A 81 11.20 7.22 -2.12
N ALA A 82 11.63 5.96 -2.28
CA ALA A 82 10.88 4.97 -3.04
C ALA A 82 9.48 4.73 -2.45
N ALA A 83 9.34 4.65 -1.12
CA ALA A 83 8.06 4.46 -0.46
C ALA A 83 7.16 5.71 -0.54
N LEU A 84 7.71 6.92 -0.52
CA LEU A 84 6.92 8.14 -0.71
C LEU A 84 6.47 8.34 -2.16
N ALA A 85 7.17 7.75 -3.13
CA ALA A 85 6.90 7.98 -4.54
C ALA A 85 5.49 7.56 -4.99
N GLY A 86 4.94 6.47 -4.44
CA GLY A 86 3.56 6.05 -4.74
C GLY A 86 2.51 7.05 -4.23
N PRO A 87 2.51 7.42 -2.95
CA PRO A 87 1.65 8.48 -2.43
C PRO A 87 1.82 9.82 -3.17
N CYS A 88 3.05 10.21 -3.53
CA CYS A 88 3.29 11.42 -4.32
C CYS A 88 2.70 11.33 -5.74
N ALA A 89 2.78 10.17 -6.39
CA ALA A 89 2.15 9.95 -7.69
C ALA A 89 0.62 10.09 -7.61
N ASN A 90 0.01 9.56 -6.54
CA ASN A 90 -1.43 9.73 -6.30
C ASN A 90 -1.80 11.20 -6.06
N LEU A 91 -1.03 11.94 -5.26
CA LEU A 91 -1.28 13.37 -5.04
C LEU A 91 -1.20 14.16 -6.35
N ALA A 92 -0.20 13.89 -7.18
CA ALA A 92 -0.05 14.53 -8.49
C ALA A 92 -1.21 14.17 -9.44
N ALA A 93 -1.62 12.90 -9.48
CA ALA A 93 -2.75 12.43 -10.26
C ALA A 93 -4.06 13.06 -9.79
N ALA A 94 -4.28 13.15 -8.48
CA ALA A 94 -5.46 13.77 -7.91
C ALA A 94 -5.55 15.26 -8.26
N TRP A 95 -4.43 15.99 -8.14
CA TRP A 95 -4.36 17.39 -8.51
C TRP A 95 -4.68 17.58 -10.00
N ALA A 96 -4.06 16.78 -10.88
CA ALA A 96 -4.31 16.85 -12.32
C ALA A 96 -5.77 16.51 -12.68
N ALA A 97 -6.33 15.47 -12.07
CA ALA A 97 -7.70 15.02 -12.32
C ALA A 97 -8.75 16.04 -11.87
N ALA A 98 -8.54 16.68 -10.71
CA ALA A 98 -9.42 17.73 -10.20
C ALA A 98 -9.48 18.95 -11.13
N ARG A 99 -8.40 19.24 -11.89
CA ARG A 99 -8.37 20.35 -12.86
C ARG A 99 -9.25 20.13 -14.09
N THR A 100 -9.67 18.89 -14.36
CA THR A 100 -10.57 18.63 -15.48
C THR A 100 -11.98 19.18 -15.22
N GLY A 101 -12.35 19.41 -13.96
CA GLY A 101 -13.65 19.95 -13.56
C GLY A 101 -14.84 19.03 -13.87
N THR A 102 -14.57 17.77 -14.23
CA THR A 102 -15.60 16.78 -14.56
C THR A 102 -15.94 15.92 -13.35
N GLU A 103 -17.16 15.38 -13.29
CA GLU A 103 -17.57 14.46 -12.22
C GLU A 103 -16.64 13.26 -12.11
N TRP A 104 -16.27 12.66 -13.25
CA TRP A 104 -15.31 11.56 -13.33
C TRP A 104 -13.90 11.97 -12.90
N GLY A 105 -13.50 13.21 -13.20
CA GLY A 105 -12.24 13.80 -12.73
C GLY A 105 -12.20 13.94 -11.21
N TYR A 106 -13.28 14.41 -10.59
CA TYR A 106 -13.39 14.49 -9.13
C TYR A 106 -13.45 13.11 -8.48
N CYS A 107 -14.17 12.15 -9.07
CA CYS A 107 -14.19 10.76 -8.62
C CYS A 107 -12.77 10.17 -8.62
N PHE A 108 -12.04 10.29 -9.74
CA PHE A 108 -10.67 9.80 -9.85
C PHE A 108 -9.72 10.53 -8.89
N ALA A 109 -9.89 11.84 -8.69
CA ALA A 109 -9.12 12.58 -7.71
C ALA A 109 -9.36 12.07 -6.28
N GLY A 110 -10.62 11.85 -5.91
CA GLY A 110 -11.00 11.28 -4.62
C GLY A 110 -10.40 9.90 -4.39
N LEU A 111 -10.43 9.01 -5.39
CA LEU A 111 -9.80 7.69 -5.32
C LEU A 111 -8.29 7.78 -5.09
N ASN A 112 -7.59 8.65 -5.81
CA ASN A 112 -6.15 8.85 -5.63
C ASN A 112 -5.82 9.43 -4.25
N LEU A 113 -6.57 10.44 -3.78
CA LEU A 113 -6.39 11.01 -2.44
C LEU A 113 -6.64 9.97 -1.36
N ALA A 114 -7.72 9.20 -1.45
CA ALA A 114 -8.03 8.15 -0.49
C ALA A 114 -6.93 7.07 -0.47
N LEU A 115 -6.50 6.59 -1.64
CA LEU A 115 -5.45 5.57 -1.75
C LEU A 115 -4.09 6.09 -1.24
N GLY A 116 -3.74 7.33 -1.55
CA GLY A 116 -2.50 7.96 -1.09
C GLY A 116 -2.51 8.21 0.43
N ALA A 117 -3.61 8.74 0.97
CA ALA A 117 -3.76 8.99 2.40
C ALA A 117 -3.77 7.69 3.20
N PHE A 118 -4.45 6.65 2.70
CA PHE A 118 -4.44 5.33 3.33
C PHE A 118 -3.03 4.75 3.37
N ASN A 119 -2.30 4.75 2.25
CA ASN A 119 -0.93 4.23 2.22
C ASN A 119 0.06 5.06 3.05
N LEU A 120 -0.23 6.32 3.37
CA LEU A 120 0.61 7.14 4.28
C LEU A 120 0.37 6.87 5.77
N LEU A 121 -0.62 6.04 6.13
CA LEU A 121 -0.81 5.67 7.53
C LEU A 121 0.45 4.96 8.07
N PRO A 122 0.84 5.22 9.34
CA PRO A 122 2.06 4.69 9.94
C PRO A 122 1.88 3.22 10.39
N ALA A 123 1.40 2.37 9.49
CA ALA A 123 1.28 0.93 9.68
C ALA A 123 2.33 0.19 8.83
N ALA A 124 2.98 -0.83 9.40
CA ALA A 124 4.12 -1.53 8.82
C ALA A 124 3.84 -2.18 7.46
N GLN A 125 2.57 -2.44 7.15
CA GLN A 125 2.12 -3.02 5.88
C GLN A 125 2.01 -1.98 4.76
N LEU A 126 1.96 -0.69 5.12
CA LEU A 126 1.71 0.43 4.23
C LEU A 126 3.00 1.24 4.03
N ASP A 127 3.01 2.09 3.00
CA ASP A 127 4.17 2.92 2.68
C ASP A 127 4.57 3.83 3.84
N GLY A 128 3.61 4.42 4.55
CA GLY A 128 3.83 5.30 5.69
C GLY A 128 4.58 4.61 6.83
N GLY A 129 4.27 3.34 7.11
CA GLY A 129 5.04 2.56 8.07
C GLY A 129 6.46 2.27 7.59
N ARG A 130 6.65 2.01 6.29
CA ARG A 130 7.99 1.81 5.70
C ARG A 130 8.83 3.09 5.74
N VAL A 131 8.23 4.24 5.44
CA VAL A 131 8.86 5.57 5.56
C VAL A 131 9.25 5.82 7.01
N LEU A 132 8.33 5.60 7.95
CA LEU A 132 8.61 5.76 9.38
C LEU A 132 9.75 4.84 9.84
N TRP A 133 9.75 3.58 9.40
CA TRP A 133 10.80 2.64 9.74
C TRP A 133 12.16 3.10 9.21
N CYS A 134 12.24 3.48 7.94
CA CYS A 134 13.48 3.94 7.32
C CYS A 134 13.99 5.24 7.97
N ALA A 135 13.09 6.19 8.29
CA ALA A 135 13.44 7.41 9.01
C ALA A 135 13.97 7.11 10.42
N LEU A 136 13.32 6.23 11.18
CA LEU A 136 13.80 5.80 12.49
C LEU A 136 15.12 5.03 12.41
N ALA A 137 15.31 4.21 11.38
CA ALA A 137 16.56 3.49 11.16
C ALA A 137 17.73 4.45 10.93
N LEU A 138 17.50 5.54 10.18
CA LEU A 138 18.49 6.60 9.94
C LEU A 138 18.79 7.43 11.21
N LEU A 139 17.76 7.80 11.97
CA LEU A 139 17.90 8.73 13.10
C LEU A 139 18.30 8.06 14.41
N ALA A 140 17.79 6.85 14.64
CA ALA A 140 17.79 6.20 15.95
C ALA A 140 18.35 4.77 15.91
N GLY A 141 18.74 4.29 14.74
CA GLY A 141 19.28 2.95 14.51
C GLY A 141 18.22 1.88 14.28
N ARG A 142 18.60 0.85 13.53
CA ARG A 142 17.72 -0.25 13.06
C ARG A 142 16.96 -0.95 14.19
N ALA A 143 17.64 -1.21 15.32
CA ALA A 143 17.04 -1.93 16.45
C ALA A 143 15.82 -1.20 17.04
N ARG A 144 15.82 0.14 17.06
CA ARG A 144 14.67 0.92 17.55
C ARG A 144 13.53 0.91 16.54
N ALA A 145 13.83 1.02 15.24
CA ALA A 145 12.83 0.95 14.17
C ALA A 145 12.10 -0.40 14.18
N ASP A 146 12.85 -1.50 14.31
CA ASP A 146 12.32 -2.88 14.37
C ASP A 146 11.42 -3.14 15.58
N ARG A 147 11.59 -2.39 16.67
CA ARG A 147 10.72 -2.51 17.85
C ARG A 147 9.52 -1.57 17.78
N PHE A 148 9.74 -0.33 17.36
CA PHE A 148 8.75 0.73 17.46
C PHE A 148 7.66 0.63 16.39
N VAL A 149 8.04 0.44 15.11
CA VAL A 149 7.06 0.46 14.00
C VAL A 149 6.05 -0.69 14.11
N PRO A 150 6.45 -1.94 14.41
CA PRO A 150 5.50 -3.02 14.64
C PRO A 150 4.55 -2.75 15.81
N ALA A 151 5.07 -2.21 16.91
CA ALA A 151 4.25 -1.91 18.09
C ALA A 151 3.22 -0.81 17.80
N LEU A 152 3.63 0.27 17.13
CA LEU A 152 2.73 1.33 16.69
C LEU A 152 1.66 0.80 15.74
N SER A 153 2.06 -0.03 14.77
CA SER A 153 1.14 -0.62 13.79
C SER A 153 0.09 -1.51 14.47
N ALA A 154 0.51 -2.34 15.42
CA ALA A 154 -0.38 -3.19 16.20
C ALA A 154 -1.35 -2.37 17.06
N ALA A 155 -0.87 -1.29 17.69
CA ALA A 155 -1.72 -0.40 18.48
C ALA A 155 -2.79 0.30 17.61
N LEU A 156 -2.40 0.80 16.44
CA LEU A 156 -3.32 1.41 15.47
C LEU A 156 -4.36 0.40 14.97
N ALA A 157 -3.92 -0.80 14.58
CA ALA A 157 -4.80 -1.86 14.12
C ALA A 157 -5.80 -2.30 15.22
N ALA A 158 -5.33 -2.46 16.46
CA ALA A 158 -6.19 -2.76 17.60
C ALA A 158 -7.23 -1.66 17.86
N GLY A 159 -6.82 -0.39 17.80
CA GLY A 159 -7.73 0.75 17.91
C GLY A 159 -8.80 0.75 16.81
N LEU A 160 -8.42 0.46 15.56
CA LEU A 160 -9.36 0.32 14.45
C LEU A 160 -10.32 -0.85 14.63
N VAL A 161 -9.86 -2.00 15.15
CA VAL A 161 -10.73 -3.14 15.47
C VAL A 161 -11.74 -2.76 16.55
N CYS A 162 -11.28 -2.15 17.65
CA CYS A 162 -12.17 -1.70 18.72
C CYS A 162 -13.21 -0.69 18.20
N GLY A 163 -12.79 0.28 17.38
CA GLY A 163 -13.70 1.25 16.75
C GLY A 163 -14.69 0.60 15.77
N ALA A 164 -14.26 -0.39 15.00
CA ALA A 164 -15.15 -1.13 14.11
C ALA A 164 -16.19 -1.93 14.91
N LEU A 165 -15.79 -2.57 16.01
CA LEU A 165 -16.69 -3.34 16.88
C LEU A 165 -17.69 -2.43 17.61
N THR A 166 -17.29 -1.25 18.07
CA THR A 166 -18.22 -0.31 18.70
C THR A 166 -19.26 0.19 17.70
N LEU A 167 -18.87 0.48 16.45
CA LEU A 167 -19.81 0.84 15.38
C LEU A 167 -20.79 -0.29 15.06
N VAL A 168 -20.31 -1.54 15.03
CA VAL A 168 -21.18 -2.73 14.87
C VAL A 168 -22.17 -2.82 16.01
N TRP A 169 -21.72 -2.63 17.26
CA TRP A 169 -22.58 -2.69 18.43
C TRP A 169 -23.65 -1.57 18.45
N GLN A 170 -23.32 -0.40 17.89
CA GLN A 170 -24.26 0.71 17.69
C GLN A 170 -25.21 0.52 16.49
N GLY A 171 -25.18 -0.64 15.81
CA GLY A 171 -25.99 -0.90 14.62
C GLY A 171 -25.53 -0.16 13.36
N ARG A 172 -24.37 0.50 13.41
CA ARG A 172 -23.73 1.24 12.29
C ARG A 172 -22.49 0.54 11.75
N GLY A 173 -22.49 -0.80 11.81
CA GLY A 173 -21.34 -1.61 11.44
C GLY A 173 -20.90 -1.40 10.00
N ASN A 174 -19.60 -1.24 9.79
CA ASN A 174 -18.99 -1.22 8.47
C ASN A 174 -18.06 -2.44 8.32
N LEU A 175 -18.53 -3.44 7.56
CA LEU A 175 -17.77 -4.67 7.33
C LEU A 175 -16.42 -4.41 6.67
N SER A 176 -16.33 -3.43 5.76
CA SER A 176 -15.07 -3.09 5.10
C SER A 176 -14.03 -2.56 6.10
N LEU A 177 -14.46 -1.76 7.08
CA LEU A 177 -13.58 -1.25 8.14
C LEU A 177 -13.10 -2.41 9.03
N LEU A 178 -13.99 -3.31 9.41
CA LEU A 178 -13.64 -4.47 10.24
C LEU A 178 -12.64 -5.38 9.52
N LEU A 179 -12.89 -5.69 8.25
CA LEU A 179 -11.97 -6.51 7.43
C LEU A 179 -10.60 -5.83 7.29
N THR A 180 -10.58 -4.52 7.03
CA THR A 180 -9.33 -3.76 6.91
C THR A 180 -8.55 -3.74 8.24
N ALA A 181 -9.24 -3.55 9.36
CA ALA A 181 -8.64 -3.53 10.68
C ALA A 181 -8.06 -4.89 11.07
N LEU A 182 -8.80 -5.97 10.83
CA LEU A 182 -8.34 -7.34 11.04
C LEU A 182 -7.14 -7.68 10.14
N TRP A 183 -7.16 -7.23 8.89
CA TRP A 183 -6.04 -7.42 7.97
C TRP A 183 -4.77 -6.71 8.45
N LEU A 184 -4.87 -5.44 8.88
CA LEU A 184 -3.74 -4.69 9.44
C LEU A 184 -3.17 -5.36 10.71
N LEU A 185 -4.04 -5.99 11.51
CA LEU A 185 -3.64 -6.70 12.73
C LEU A 185 -2.98 -8.06 12.43
N ALA A 186 -3.51 -8.81 11.46
CA ALA A 186 -3.05 -10.16 11.12
C ALA A 186 -1.77 -10.16 10.27
N ALA A 187 -1.51 -9.09 9.52
CA ALA A 187 -0.36 -8.99 8.66
C ALA A 187 0.94 -8.96 9.50
N PRO A 188 1.88 -9.90 9.28
CA PRO A 188 3.05 -10.05 10.14
C PRO A 188 3.92 -8.79 10.08
N ALA A 189 3.83 -7.96 11.12
CA ALA A 189 4.64 -6.76 11.28
C ALA A 189 6.16 -7.03 11.24
N ALA A 190 6.57 -8.31 11.34
CA ALA A 190 7.96 -8.77 11.32
C ALA A 190 8.34 -9.59 10.05
N GLY A 191 7.38 -9.93 9.18
CA GLY A 191 7.61 -10.83 8.03
C GLY A 191 8.23 -10.15 6.81
N ASN A 192 7.77 -8.94 6.48
CA ASN A 192 8.28 -8.18 5.33
C ASN A 192 9.65 -7.53 5.61
N MET A 193 9.95 -7.20 6.86
CA MET A 193 11.27 -6.69 7.28
C MET A 193 12.33 -7.80 7.43
N ARG A 194 11.93 -9.08 7.35
CA ARG A 194 12.86 -10.22 7.32
C ARG A 194 13.59 -10.39 5.99
N MET A 195 13.04 -9.86 4.90
CA MET A 195 13.62 -9.99 3.56
C MET A 195 14.88 -9.14 3.34
N GLU A 196 15.17 -8.20 4.24
CA GLU A 196 16.43 -7.45 4.26
C GLU A 196 17.55 -8.12 5.09
N ARG A 197 17.35 -9.36 5.56
CA ARG A 197 18.37 -10.09 6.35
C ARG A 197 19.43 -10.82 5.50
N LEU A 198 19.40 -10.65 4.18
CA LEU A 198 20.29 -11.36 3.25
C LEU A 198 21.01 -10.42 2.27
N GLY A 199 21.17 -9.15 2.64
CA GLY A 199 22.06 -8.19 1.98
C GLY A 199 23.15 -7.74 2.92
#